data_AF-A0A5F9C0H1-F1
#
_entry.id   AF-A0A5F9C0H1-F1
#
_cell.length_a   1.000
_cell.length_b   1.000
_cell.length_c   1.000
_cell.angle_alpha   90.00
_cell.angle_beta   90.00
_cell.angle_gamma   90.00
#
_symmetry.space_group_name_H-M   'P 1'
#
loop_
_entity.id
_entity.type
_entity.pdbx_description
1 polymer ?
#
loop_
_entity_poly.entity_id
_entity_poly.type
_entity_poly.pdbx_seq_one_letter_code
_entity_poly.pdbx_strand_id
1 'polypeptide(L)' 'ESICIIFSASRFKHRVIKKCCYDGTRLSEESCEERAMRITIGPKCARAFSECCNRWNSMNHHKKLQIGRDSERD' A
#
# COMPACT_ATOMS: atom_id res chain seq x y z
N GLU A 1 -1.64 14.46 2.74
CA GLU A 1 -0.83 13.22 2.75
C GLU A 1 -1.41 12.22 3.73
N SER A 2 -1.47 10.94 3.38
CA SER A 2 -2.06 9.89 4.21
C SER A 2 -1.16 9.55 5.40
N ILE A 3 -1.53 10.00 6.61
CA ILE A 3 -0.80 9.79 7.88
C ILE A 3 -0.46 8.30 8.12
N CYS A 4 -1.31 7.37 7.65
CA CYS A 4 -1.08 5.93 7.79
C CYS A 4 0.13 5.39 7.00
N ILE A 5 0.45 5.96 5.83
CA ILE A 5 1.60 5.50 5.03
C ILE A 5 2.91 5.85 5.77
N ILE A 6 2.97 7.07 6.33
CA ILE A 6 4.09 7.52 7.16
C ILE A 6 4.28 6.57 8.36
N PHE A 7 3.19 6.17 9.03
CA PHE A 7 3.24 5.28 10.19
C PHE A 7 3.72 3.86 9.85
N SER A 8 3.25 3.27 8.76
CA SER A 8 3.72 1.94 8.34
C SER A 8 5.18 1.99 7.88
N ALA A 9 5.58 3.02 7.12
CA ALA A 9 6.95 3.17 6.65
C ALA A 9 7.93 3.54 7.78
N SER A 10 7.49 4.28 8.81
CA SER A 10 8.36 4.70 9.92
C SER A 10 8.86 3.53 10.78
N ARG A 11 8.16 2.39 10.76
CA ARG A 11 8.56 1.15 11.45
C ARG A 11 9.84 0.53 10.90
N PHE A 12 10.17 0.78 9.64
CA PHE A 12 11.37 0.20 9.02
C PHE A 12 12.60 1.09 9.24
N LYS A 13 13.62 0.60 9.94
CA LYS A 13 14.85 1.39 10.20
C LYS A 13 15.65 1.72 8.93
N HIS A 14 15.71 0.78 7.98
CA HIS A 14 16.49 0.95 6.75
C HIS A 14 15.73 1.75 5.69
N ARG A 15 16.36 2.79 5.14
CA ARG A 15 15.78 3.66 4.09
C ARG A 15 15.29 2.87 2.87
N VAL A 16 16.02 1.82 2.48
CA VAL A 16 15.63 0.95 1.35
C VAL A 16 14.28 0.29 1.62
N ILE A 17 14.07 -0.22 2.83
CA ILE A 17 12.82 -0.93 3.19
C ILE A 17 11.66 0.06 3.36
N LYS A 18 11.92 1.28 3.86
CA LYS A 18 10.92 2.37 3.84
C LYS A 18 10.45 2.65 2.42
N LYS A 19 11.38 2.76 1.47
CA LYS A 19 11.06 2.99 0.05
C LYS A 19 10.19 1.87 -0.52
N CYS A 20 10.51 0.60 -0.21
CA CYS A 20 9.70 -0.55 -0.64
C CYS A 20 8.25 -0.46 -0.13
N CYS A 21 8.05 -0.05 1.12
CA CYS A 21 6.71 0.19 1.66
C CYS A 21 5.98 1.31 0.90
N TYR A 22 6.64 2.45 0.65
CA TYR A 22 6.06 3.55 -0.14
C TYR A 22 5.68 3.10 -1.56
N ASP A 23 6.56 2.36 -2.24
CA ASP A 23 6.29 1.83 -3.57
C ASP A 23 5.05 0.93 -3.58
N GLY A 24 4.83 0.15 -2.51
CA GLY A 24 3.63 -0.69 -2.33
C GLY A 24 2.32 0.12 -2.27
N THR A 25 2.36 1.33 -1.73
CA THR A 25 1.17 2.20 -1.62
C THR A 25 0.83 2.99 -2.89
N ARG A 26 1.62 2.86 -3.96
CA ARG A 26 1.27 3.48 -5.25
C ARG A 26 0.03 2.80 -5.84
N LEU A 27 -0.87 3.61 -6.39
CA LEU A 27 -2.05 3.10 -7.11
C LEU A 27 -1.60 2.33 -8.34
N SER A 28 -2.20 1.17 -8.54
CA SER A 28 -1.97 0.28 -9.67
C SER A 28 -3.24 -0.55 -9.87
N GLU A 29 -3.51 -0.94 -11.12
CA GLU A 29 -4.59 -1.88 -11.43
C GLU A 29 -4.21 -3.33 -11.09
N GLU A 30 -2.92 -3.58 -10.88
CA GLU A 30 -2.38 -4.90 -10.55
C GLU A 30 -2.50 -5.17 -9.05
N SER A 31 -2.68 -6.45 -8.72
CA SER A 31 -2.74 -6.89 -7.32
C SER A 31 -1.40 -6.65 -6.60
N CYS A 32 -1.47 -6.55 -5.28
CA CYS A 32 -0.28 -6.42 -4.44
C CYS A 32 0.66 -7.63 -4.62
N GLU A 33 0.11 -8.82 -4.85
CA GLU A 33 0.84 -10.05 -5.11
C GLU A 33 1.61 -10.00 -6.43
N GLU A 34 0.97 -9.63 -7.55
CA GLU A 34 1.63 -9.49 -8.86
C GLU A 34 2.77 -8.49 -8.82
N ARG A 35 2.56 -7.37 -8.12
CA ARG A 35 3.57 -6.33 -7.97
C ARG A 35 4.71 -6.79 -7.06
N ALA A 36 4.43 -7.57 -6.02
CA ALA A 36 5.46 -8.10 -5.13
C ALA A 36 6.37 -9.12 -5.81
N MET A 37 5.87 -9.88 -6.79
CA MET A 37 6.67 -10.83 -7.58
C MET A 37 7.79 -10.13 -8.38
N ARG A 38 7.63 -8.85 -8.73
CA ARG A 38 8.63 -8.08 -9.50
C ARG A 38 9.75 -7.51 -8.62
N ILE A 39 9.69 -7.70 -7.30
CA ILE A 39 10.67 -7.13 -6.37
C ILE A 39 11.91 -8.01 -6.32
N THR A 40 12.98 -7.53 -6.94
CA THR A 40 14.28 -8.20 -7.00
C THR A 40 15.29 -7.71 -5.95
N ILE A 41 14.98 -6.63 -5.22
CA ILE A 41 15.86 -6.00 -4.22
C ILE A 41 16.18 -6.95 -3.05
N GLY A 42 15.23 -7.83 -2.70
CA GLY A 42 15.42 -8.85 -1.69
C GLY A 42 14.17 -9.13 -0.84
N PRO A 43 14.18 -10.21 -0.05
CA PRO A 43 12.99 -10.72 0.63
C PRO A 43 12.41 -9.75 1.67
N LYS A 44 13.27 -8.97 2.34
CA LYS A 44 12.81 -7.94 3.30
C LYS A 44 12.05 -6.80 2.62
N CYS A 45 12.47 -6.43 1.41
CA CYS A 45 11.80 -5.39 0.61
C CYS A 45 10.46 -5.90 0.11
N ALA A 46 10.42 -7.12 -0.43
CA ALA A 46 9.18 -7.74 -0.89
C ALA A 46 8.14 -7.85 0.24
N ARG A 47 8.56 -8.30 1.43
CA ARG A 47 7.67 -8.37 2.61
C ARG A 47 7.12 -7.00 3.00
N ALA A 48 7.98 -5.98 3.10
CA ALA A 48 7.56 -4.62 3.47
C ALA A 48 6.63 -3.99 2.42
N PHE A 49 6.88 -4.26 1.14
CA PHE A 49 6.02 -3.83 0.04
C PHE A 49 4.62 -4.44 0.16
N SER A 50 4.53 -5.77 0.28
CA SER A 50 3.23 -6.47 0.36
C SER A 50 2.43 -6.02 1.58
N GLU A 51 3.07 -5.85 2.73
CA GLU A 51 2.43 -5.39 3.96
C GLU A 51 1.79 -4.00 3.76
N CYS A 52 2.55 -3.04 3.23
CA CYS A 52 2.05 -1.69 3.00
C CYS A 52 1.03 -1.60 1.86
N CYS A 53 1.22 -2.37 0.78
CA CYS A 53 0.27 -2.45 -0.33
C CYS A 53 -1.08 -2.98 0.14
N ASN A 54 -1.10 -4.11 0.86
CA ASN A 54 -2.34 -4.72 1.37
C ASN A 54 -3.05 -3.81 2.37
N ARG A 55 -2.30 -3.15 3.26
CA ARG A 55 -2.87 -2.19 4.21
C ARG A 55 -3.48 -0.99 3.48
N TRP A 56 -2.79 -0.44 2.48
CA TRP A 56 -3.28 0.66 1.66
C TRP A 56 -4.53 0.26 0.87
N ASN A 57 -4.52 -0.92 0.26
CA ASN A 57 -5.66 -1.42 -0.49
C ASN A 57 -6.88 -1.63 0.41
N SER A 58 -6.72 -2.24 1.59
CA SER A 58 -7.79 -2.36 2.60
C SER A 58 -8.36 -1.00 3.00
N MET A 59 -7.51 0.01 3.26
CA MET A 59 -7.99 1.36 3.60
C MET A 59 -8.70 2.05 2.43
N ASN A 60 -8.21 1.88 1.19
CA ASN A 60 -8.88 2.43 0.01
C ASN A 60 -10.18 1.71 -0.32
N HIS A 61 -10.28 0.41 -0.07
CA HIS A 61 -11.54 -0.33 -0.16
C HIS A 61 -12.56 0.20 0.85
N HIS A 62 -12.15 0.48 2.09
CA HIS A 62 -13.01 1.15 3.07
C HIS A 62 -13.36 2.59 2.66
N LYS A 63 -12.45 3.31 1.99
CA LYS A 63 -12.73 4.65 1.45
C LYS A 63 -13.69 4.59 0.26
N LYS A 64 -13.60 3.56 -0.59
CA LYS A 64 -14.58 3.27 -1.66
C LYS A 64 -15.96 2.95 -1.10
N LEU A 65 -16.04 2.25 0.04
CA LEU A 65 -17.30 2.01 0.76
C LEU A 65 -17.84 3.27 1.46
N GLN A 66 -16.98 4.15 1.97
CA GLN A 66 -17.39 5.44 2.56
C GLN A 66 -17.73 6.52 1.51
N ILE A 67 -17.21 6.41 0.29
CA ILE A 67 -17.63 7.19 -0.89
C ILE A 67 -18.91 6.61 -1.53
N GLY A 68 -19.37 5.44 -1.05
CA GLY A 68 -20.70 4.90 -1.34
C GLY A 68 -21.84 5.51 -0.51
N ARG A 69 -21.59 6.61 0.21
CA ARG A 69 -22.62 7.42 0.91
C ARG A 69 -22.80 8.82 0.31
N ASP A 70 -22.38 9.03 -0.94
CA ASP A 70 -22.74 10.20 -1.75
C ASP A 70 -22.98 9.84 -3.23
N SER A 71 -23.71 8.75 -3.49
CA SER A 71 -24.36 8.54 -4.80
C SER A 71 -25.68 7.78 -4.64
N GLU A 72 -26.59 8.39 -3.87
CA GLU A 72 -28.00 8.44 -4.25
C GLU A 72 -28.16 9.61 -5.22
N ARG A 73 -28.02 9.34 -6.52
CA ARG A 73 -28.74 10.03 -7.60
C ARG A 73 -28.57 9.23 -8.89
N ASP A 74 -29.35 8.17 -9.00
CA ASP A 74 -30.40 8.03 -10.03
C ASP A 74 -31.34 6.89 -9.63
#